data_AF-R2XWA3-F1
#
_entry.id   AF-R2XWA3-F1
#
_cell.length_a   1.000
_cell.length_b   1.000
_cell.length_c   1.000
_cell.angle_alpha   90.00
_cell.angle_beta   90.00
_cell.angle_gamma   90.00
#
_symmetry.space_group_name_H-M   'P 1'
#
loop_
_entity.id
_entity.type
_entity.pdbx_description
1 polymer ?
#
loop_
_entity_poly.entity_id
_entity_poly.type
_entity_poly.pdbx_seq_one_letter_code
_entity_poly.pdbx_strand_id
1 'polypeptide(L)'
;MQLMSGIAGSRGRNPYGVVIHNDAASQGATTTFYRNWLPSHNAELGFAHWYVCSDGILQVENEANMAWHTANANGNANYIGIEACQSMGNLDTFRNNEDRSVKLAAEILKRYGLQPNRNTVILHKQFSATACPHRSVSVHGDWTIMQDYFIAQIQKYMNGSTPNPAPKPQPTGNKNGIAIDNVTKDQAVKMVQRTQTNYAWTTLREQVKAVKQNDGRYTLVIKTGNKARCDKSVLRLKQELKSYYPGYMQQNIVTPDGDKPTIRIEARNMPASAFTGKNPFDVHMRNFLKDILLDGQTYAEANSYGTYDVRIKGEGFNDHDAPIVLKEIQEMGKAKDVGINPAHIKGFKY
;
A
#
# COMPACT_ATOMS: atom_id res chain seq x y z
N MET A 1 0.56 29.51 -19.47
CA MET A 1 -0.81 30.04 -19.33
C MET A 1 -1.46 29.23 -18.21
N GLN A 2 -1.97 29.87 -17.15
CA GLN A 2 -2.64 29.15 -16.04
C GLN A 2 -4.06 28.79 -16.46
N LEU A 3 -4.51 27.58 -16.14
CA LEU A 3 -5.76 27.03 -16.68
C LEU A 3 -7.00 27.71 -16.08
N MET A 4 -6.96 28.08 -14.80
CA MET A 4 -8.11 28.67 -14.09
C MET A 4 -8.03 30.20 -13.96
N SER A 5 -6.89 30.79 -14.30
CA SER A 5 -6.69 32.24 -14.46
C SER A 5 -7.20 33.12 -13.30
N GLY A 6 -7.13 32.64 -12.05
CA GLY A 6 -7.50 33.40 -10.86
C GLY A 6 -9.00 33.50 -10.62
N ILE A 7 -9.81 32.60 -11.17
CA ILE A 7 -11.28 32.61 -11.03
C ILE A 7 -11.75 32.62 -9.57
N ALA A 8 -11.02 31.97 -8.67
CA ALA A 8 -11.32 31.95 -7.25
C ALA A 8 -10.80 33.19 -6.49
N GLY A 9 -10.15 34.13 -7.18
CA GLY A 9 -9.60 35.36 -6.61
C GLY A 9 -8.21 35.22 -6.01
N SER A 10 -7.54 36.36 -5.79
CA SER A 10 -6.24 36.42 -5.12
C SER A 10 -6.37 36.14 -3.62
N ARG A 11 -5.42 35.39 -3.03
CA ARG A 11 -5.39 35.18 -1.58
C ARG A 11 -4.94 36.43 -0.81
N GLY A 12 -4.13 37.28 -1.44
CA GLY A 12 -3.58 38.49 -0.83
C GLY A 12 -2.58 38.25 0.32
N ARG A 13 -2.18 37.01 0.58
CA ARG A 13 -1.20 36.60 1.60
C ARG A 13 -0.61 35.23 1.30
N ASN A 14 0.43 34.87 2.04
CA ASN A 14 0.98 33.50 2.02
C ASN A 14 -0.08 32.49 2.49
N PRO A 15 -0.07 31.26 1.96
CA PRO A 15 -0.93 30.19 2.45
C PRO A 15 -0.56 29.83 3.89
N TYR A 16 -1.51 29.26 4.64
CA TYR A 16 -1.29 28.71 5.98
C TYR A 16 -0.73 27.28 5.92
N GLY A 17 -0.89 26.60 4.78
CA GLY A 17 -0.46 25.23 4.63
C GLY A 17 -0.92 24.62 3.32
N VAL A 18 -0.94 23.28 3.30
CA VAL A 18 -1.31 22.45 2.17
C VAL A 18 -2.44 21.47 2.54
N VAL A 19 -3.21 21.06 1.54
CA VAL A 19 -4.14 19.93 1.60
C VAL A 19 -3.79 18.98 0.47
N ILE A 20 -3.36 17.76 0.80
CA ILE A 20 -3.16 16.68 -0.18
C ILE A 20 -4.45 15.89 -0.29
N HIS A 21 -5.02 15.89 -1.48
CA HIS A 21 -6.27 15.23 -1.84
C HIS A 21 -6.02 13.94 -2.62
N ASN A 22 -7.10 13.19 -2.80
CA ASN A 22 -7.17 12.09 -3.76
C ASN A 22 -8.28 12.43 -4.74
N ASP A 23 -7.96 12.38 -6.03
CA ASP A 23 -8.84 12.87 -7.09
C ASP A 23 -10.14 12.07 -7.29
N ALA A 24 -10.24 10.92 -6.63
CA ALA A 24 -11.31 9.94 -6.77
C ALA A 24 -11.52 9.49 -8.23
N ALA A 25 -10.47 9.53 -9.05
CA ALA A 25 -10.55 9.26 -10.47
C ALA A 25 -9.79 8.00 -10.89
N SER A 26 -10.13 7.52 -12.09
CA SER A 26 -9.63 6.26 -12.64
C SER A 26 -8.15 6.34 -13.06
N GLN A 27 -7.59 5.21 -13.50
CA GLN A 27 -6.23 5.15 -14.06
C GLN A 27 -6.01 6.11 -15.26
N GLY A 28 -7.08 6.51 -15.97
CA GLY A 28 -6.99 7.43 -17.11
C GLY A 28 -6.87 8.91 -16.75
N ALA A 29 -6.98 9.27 -15.46
CA ALA A 29 -6.93 10.66 -14.98
C ALA A 29 -5.50 11.19 -14.90
N THR A 30 -4.87 11.36 -16.05
CA THR A 30 -3.49 11.87 -16.19
C THR A 30 -3.46 13.40 -16.22
N THR A 31 -2.27 14.01 -16.20
CA THR A 31 -2.15 15.47 -16.39
C THR A 31 -2.66 15.90 -17.75
N THR A 32 -2.51 15.06 -18.78
CA THR A 32 -3.09 15.31 -20.10
C THR A 32 -4.62 15.33 -20.04
N PHE A 33 -5.24 14.40 -19.30
CA PHE A 33 -6.69 14.42 -19.07
C PHE A 33 -7.12 15.72 -18.38
N TYR A 34 -6.50 16.08 -17.25
CA TYR A 34 -6.90 17.28 -16.50
C TYR A 34 -6.66 18.58 -17.26
N ARG A 35 -5.57 18.67 -18.04
CA ARG A 35 -5.29 19.83 -18.90
C ARG A 35 -6.40 20.08 -19.92
N ASN A 36 -7.00 19.00 -20.45
CA ASN A 36 -8.07 19.10 -21.45
C ASN A 36 -9.46 19.25 -20.82
N TRP A 37 -9.70 18.63 -19.67
CA TRP A 37 -11.00 18.62 -19.01
C TRP A 37 -11.29 19.90 -18.24
N LEU A 38 -10.33 20.41 -17.46
CA LEU A 38 -10.52 21.56 -16.55
C LEU A 38 -11.01 22.84 -17.24
N PRO A 39 -10.54 23.24 -18.45
CA PRO A 39 -11.04 24.45 -19.11
C PRO A 39 -12.54 24.43 -19.42
N SER A 40 -13.13 23.24 -19.55
CA SER A 40 -14.57 23.05 -19.80
C SER A 40 -15.36 22.66 -18.54
N HIS A 41 -14.66 22.44 -17.42
CA HIS A 41 -15.28 22.09 -16.16
C HIS A 41 -15.92 23.32 -15.53
N ASN A 42 -17.11 23.17 -14.94
CA ASN A 42 -17.67 24.22 -14.09
C ASN A 42 -16.81 24.34 -12.83
N ALA A 43 -16.00 25.40 -12.76
CA ALA A 43 -15.07 25.65 -11.68
C ALA A 43 -15.72 25.55 -10.29
N GLU A 44 -16.98 25.97 -10.14
CA GLU A 44 -17.72 25.96 -8.87
C GLU A 44 -17.89 24.55 -8.28
N LEU A 45 -17.78 23.50 -9.10
CA LEU A 45 -17.78 22.10 -8.67
C LEU A 45 -16.44 21.66 -8.08
N GLY A 46 -15.38 22.43 -8.33
CA GLY A 46 -14.13 22.39 -7.61
C GLY A 46 -12.91 22.19 -8.49
N PHE A 47 -11.80 22.80 -8.06
CA PHE A 47 -10.48 22.60 -8.65
C PHE A 47 -9.40 22.86 -7.61
N ALA A 48 -8.26 22.19 -7.75
CA ALA A 48 -7.08 22.38 -6.92
C ALA A 48 -6.01 23.21 -7.64
N HIS A 49 -4.94 23.58 -6.93
CA HIS A 49 -3.82 24.31 -7.54
C HIS A 49 -2.93 23.37 -8.37
N TRP A 50 -2.75 22.14 -7.90
CA TRP A 50 -1.81 21.17 -8.44
C TRP A 50 -2.47 19.81 -8.64
N TYR A 51 -2.13 19.14 -9.75
CA TYR A 51 -2.53 17.78 -10.05
C TYR A 51 -1.27 16.95 -10.34
N VAL A 52 -0.99 15.96 -9.50
CA VAL A 52 0.21 15.12 -9.57
C VAL A 52 -0.20 13.73 -10.05
N CYS A 53 0.01 13.47 -11.34
CA CYS A 53 -0.45 12.26 -11.99
C CYS A 53 0.71 11.44 -12.57
N SER A 54 0.41 10.25 -13.09
CA SER A 54 1.43 9.29 -13.52
C SER A 54 2.34 9.81 -14.64
N ASP A 55 1.83 10.71 -15.49
CA ASP A 55 2.54 11.30 -16.63
C ASP A 55 3.16 12.67 -16.34
N GLY A 56 2.98 13.25 -15.15
CA GLY A 56 3.52 14.58 -14.86
C GLY A 56 2.96 15.26 -13.63
N ILE A 57 3.36 16.53 -13.43
CA ILE A 57 2.76 17.45 -12.46
C ILE A 57 2.20 18.61 -13.26
N LEU A 58 0.93 18.94 -13.04
CA LEU A 58 0.25 20.05 -13.70
C LEU A 58 -0.11 21.11 -12.65
N GLN A 59 0.41 22.33 -12.85
CA GLN A 59 -0.10 23.51 -12.16
C GLN A 59 -1.32 24.03 -12.91
N VAL A 60 -2.45 24.06 -12.22
CA VAL A 60 -3.74 24.51 -12.76
C VAL A 60 -4.02 25.96 -12.39
N GLU A 61 -3.60 26.37 -11.19
CA GLU A 61 -3.79 27.72 -10.65
C GLU A 61 -2.51 28.23 -9.97
N ASN A 62 -2.31 29.55 -9.99
CA ASN A 62 -1.25 30.22 -9.25
C ASN A 62 -1.39 29.95 -7.75
N GLU A 63 -0.30 29.62 -7.07
CA GLU A 63 -0.31 29.49 -5.61
C GLU A 63 -0.62 30.82 -4.91
N ALA A 64 -0.51 31.99 -5.56
CA ALA A 64 -0.95 33.27 -5.01
C ALA A 64 -2.49 33.44 -4.99
N ASN A 65 -3.20 32.68 -5.81
CA ASN A 65 -4.66 32.70 -5.90
C ASN A 65 -5.28 31.65 -4.97
N MET A 66 -6.56 31.81 -4.65
CA MET A 66 -7.35 30.79 -3.96
C MET A 66 -7.74 29.68 -4.94
N ALA A 67 -8.28 28.56 -4.43
CA ALA A 67 -8.91 27.53 -5.24
C ALA A 67 -10.10 26.91 -4.51
N TRP A 68 -11.06 26.33 -5.24
CA TRP A 68 -12.26 25.75 -4.63
C TRP A 68 -12.10 24.23 -4.48
N HIS A 69 -11.41 23.79 -3.42
CA HIS A 69 -11.01 22.38 -3.27
C HIS A 69 -11.42 21.72 -1.95
N THR A 70 -11.86 22.46 -0.94
CA THR A 70 -12.24 21.88 0.37
C THR A 70 -13.73 21.95 0.68
N ALA A 71 -14.57 22.49 -0.21
CA ALA A 71 -15.98 22.80 0.11
C ALA A 71 -16.14 23.59 1.42
N ASN A 72 -15.16 24.45 1.72
CA ASN A 72 -15.10 25.24 2.95
C ASN A 72 -14.33 26.54 2.65
N ALA A 73 -14.89 27.69 3.00
CA ALA A 73 -14.31 28.99 2.67
C ALA A 73 -12.90 29.17 3.25
N ASN A 74 -12.64 28.70 4.47
CA ASN A 74 -11.32 28.82 5.10
C ASN A 74 -10.27 27.93 4.40
N GLY A 75 -10.63 26.68 4.08
CA GLY A 75 -9.74 25.77 3.36
C GLY A 75 -9.40 26.28 1.96
N ASN A 76 -10.43 26.68 1.21
CA ASN A 76 -10.30 27.25 -0.13
C ASN A 76 -9.43 28.52 -0.18
N ALA A 77 -9.61 29.40 0.82
CA ALA A 77 -8.91 30.67 0.85
C ALA A 77 -7.46 30.53 1.30
N ASN A 78 -7.18 29.68 2.30
CA ASN A 78 -5.93 29.76 3.04
C ASN A 78 -4.96 28.60 2.78
N TYR A 79 -5.36 27.53 2.10
CA TYR A 79 -4.51 26.36 1.89
C TYR A 79 -4.28 26.08 0.41
N ILE A 80 -3.12 25.49 0.08
CA ILE A 80 -2.82 25.01 -1.26
C ILE A 80 -3.33 23.57 -1.42
N GLY A 81 -4.36 23.38 -2.25
CA GLY A 81 -4.80 22.05 -2.68
C GLY A 81 -3.87 21.39 -3.71
N ILE A 82 -3.52 20.12 -3.45
CA ILE A 82 -2.72 19.23 -4.33
C ILE A 82 -3.49 17.92 -4.51
N GLU A 83 -3.81 17.54 -5.74
CA GLU A 83 -4.48 16.26 -6.06
C GLU A 83 -3.43 15.17 -6.34
N ALA A 84 -3.38 14.13 -5.50
CA ALA A 84 -2.68 12.89 -5.85
C ALA A 84 -3.58 12.08 -6.78
N CYS A 85 -3.28 12.10 -8.08
CA CYS A 85 -4.19 11.58 -9.11
C CYS A 85 -4.27 10.05 -9.15
N GLN A 86 -5.28 9.56 -9.86
CA GLN A 86 -5.55 8.16 -10.18
C GLN A 86 -5.79 7.33 -8.90
N SER A 87 -6.45 7.93 -7.90
CA SER A 87 -6.66 7.33 -6.59
C SER A 87 -7.65 6.16 -6.59
N MET A 88 -8.42 5.97 -7.66
CA MET A 88 -9.25 4.78 -7.89
C MET A 88 -8.61 3.79 -8.86
N GLY A 89 -7.42 4.12 -9.39
CA GLY A 89 -6.64 3.29 -10.31
C GLY A 89 -5.71 2.27 -9.62
N ASN A 90 -4.68 1.86 -10.37
CA ASN A 90 -3.65 0.95 -9.90
C ASN A 90 -2.94 1.52 -8.66
N LEU A 91 -2.74 0.68 -7.64
CA LEU A 91 -2.20 1.11 -6.35
C LEU A 91 -0.78 1.65 -6.44
N ASP A 92 0.08 1.04 -7.25
CA ASP A 92 1.48 1.45 -7.35
C ASP A 92 1.60 2.78 -8.11
N THR A 93 0.75 2.98 -9.12
CA THR A 93 0.61 4.28 -9.77
C THR A 93 0.22 5.34 -8.75
N PHE A 94 -0.83 5.08 -7.97
CA PHE A 94 -1.28 6.01 -6.94
C PHE A 94 -0.20 6.29 -5.88
N ARG A 95 0.49 5.27 -5.37
CA ARG A 95 1.57 5.45 -4.38
C ARG A 95 2.70 6.32 -4.91
N ASN A 96 3.07 6.18 -6.18
CA ASN A 96 4.06 7.05 -6.82
C ASN A 96 3.55 8.50 -6.96
N ASN A 97 2.27 8.67 -7.32
CA ASN A 97 1.65 10.00 -7.39
C ASN A 97 1.56 10.66 -6.01
N GLU A 98 1.21 9.91 -4.97
CA GLU A 98 1.15 10.36 -3.59
C GLU A 98 2.53 10.80 -3.09
N ASP A 99 3.57 10.00 -3.29
CA ASP A 99 4.94 10.34 -2.90
C ASP A 99 5.42 11.63 -3.59
N ARG A 100 5.14 11.77 -4.89
CA ARG A 100 5.42 13.01 -5.65
C ARG A 100 4.58 14.20 -5.17
N SER A 101 3.38 13.97 -4.67
CA SER A 101 2.51 15.00 -4.08
C SER A 101 3.06 15.49 -2.74
N VAL A 102 3.54 14.57 -1.91
CA VAL A 102 4.23 14.87 -0.66
C VAL A 102 5.53 15.65 -0.92
N LYS A 103 6.30 15.26 -1.96
CA LYS A 103 7.49 16.02 -2.38
C LYS A 103 7.13 17.46 -2.76
N LEU A 104 6.11 17.64 -3.59
CA LEU A 104 5.65 18.95 -4.00
C LEU A 104 5.16 19.77 -2.79
N ALA A 105 4.42 19.16 -1.86
CA ALA A 105 4.02 19.80 -0.62
C ALA A 105 5.22 20.29 0.21
N ALA A 106 6.29 19.51 0.29
CA ALA A 106 7.54 19.92 0.96
C ALA A 106 8.22 21.12 0.27
N GLU A 107 8.28 21.13 -1.06
CA GLU A 107 8.80 22.26 -1.83
C GLU A 107 7.96 23.52 -1.59
N ILE A 108 6.64 23.39 -1.53
CA ILE A 108 5.69 24.48 -1.25
C ILE A 108 5.86 25.01 0.17
N LEU A 109 5.81 24.16 1.20
CA LEU A 109 5.98 24.60 2.59
C LEU A 109 7.34 25.27 2.79
N LYS A 110 8.41 24.72 2.20
CA LYS A 110 9.75 25.33 2.23
C LYS A 110 9.77 26.71 1.56
N ARG A 111 9.15 26.85 0.38
CA ARG A 111 9.06 28.12 -0.36
C ARG A 111 8.36 29.21 0.45
N TYR A 112 7.36 28.84 1.25
CA TYR A 112 6.59 29.76 2.09
C TYR A 112 7.09 29.87 3.54
N GLY A 113 8.20 29.21 3.89
CA GLY A 113 8.77 29.27 5.25
C GLY A 113 7.91 28.60 6.32
N LEU A 114 7.06 27.64 5.95
CA LEU A 114 6.14 26.94 6.84
C LEU A 114 6.75 25.62 7.34
N GLN A 115 6.57 25.31 8.62
CA GLN A 115 6.97 24.03 9.19
C GLN A 115 5.84 23.00 9.04
N PRO A 116 6.11 21.75 8.64
CA PRO A 116 5.08 20.73 8.53
C PRO A 116 4.63 20.27 9.92
N ASN A 117 3.34 20.44 10.20
CA ASN A 117 2.68 20.01 11.42
C ASN A 117 1.17 19.94 11.18
N ARG A 118 0.40 19.61 12.22
CA ARG A 118 -1.06 19.43 12.13
C ARG A 118 -1.86 20.70 11.84
N ASN A 119 -1.22 21.87 11.78
CA ASN A 119 -1.85 23.15 11.40
C ASN A 119 -1.49 23.56 9.97
N THR A 120 -0.40 23.02 9.40
CA THR A 120 0.08 23.37 8.05
C THR A 120 -0.11 22.24 7.04
N VAL A 121 -0.41 21.03 7.51
CA VAL A 121 -0.75 19.86 6.69
C VAL A 121 -2.11 19.35 7.16
N ILE A 122 -3.17 19.69 6.43
CA ILE A 122 -4.56 19.44 6.81
C ILE A 122 -5.20 18.44 5.85
N LEU A 123 -6.00 17.52 6.35
CA LEU A 123 -6.82 16.63 5.53
C LEU A 123 -8.13 17.31 5.14
N HIS A 124 -8.64 17.07 3.93
CA HIS A 124 -9.91 17.66 3.46
C HIS A 124 -11.07 17.39 4.44
N LYS A 125 -11.14 16.19 5.02
CA LYS A 125 -12.14 15.84 6.06
C LYS A 125 -12.17 16.78 7.27
N GLN A 126 -11.09 17.50 7.57
CA GLN A 126 -11.05 18.46 8.67
C GLN A 126 -11.76 19.79 8.35
N PHE A 127 -12.09 20.03 7.07
CA PHE A 127 -12.83 21.22 6.62
C PHE A 127 -14.29 20.94 6.31
N SER A 128 -14.61 19.75 5.82
CA SER A 128 -15.96 19.38 5.40
C SER A 128 -16.22 17.88 5.58
N ALA A 129 -17.48 17.46 5.60
CA ALA A 129 -17.85 16.06 5.64
C ALA A 129 -17.49 15.37 4.31
N THR A 130 -16.36 14.65 4.28
CA THR A 130 -15.87 13.93 3.11
C THR A 130 -15.06 12.69 3.51
N ALA A 131 -14.81 11.80 2.55
CA ALA A 131 -13.89 10.69 2.66
C ALA A 131 -12.48 11.02 2.10
N CYS A 132 -12.23 12.23 1.61
CA CYS A 132 -10.91 12.61 1.09
C CYS A 132 -9.89 12.89 2.22
N PRO A 133 -8.64 12.37 2.13
CA PRO A 133 -8.05 11.57 1.03
C PRO A 133 -8.26 10.06 1.22
N HIS A 134 -9.23 9.48 0.49
CA HIS A 134 -9.77 8.14 0.76
C HIS A 134 -8.75 7.02 0.54
N ARG A 135 -7.96 7.10 -0.54
CA ARG A 135 -7.01 6.06 -0.95
C ARG A 135 -5.78 6.11 -0.05
N SER A 136 -5.28 7.31 0.24
CA SER A 136 -4.21 7.53 1.23
C SER A 136 -4.57 6.90 2.58
N VAL A 137 -5.75 7.23 3.12
CA VAL A 137 -6.24 6.64 4.38
C VAL A 137 -6.34 5.11 4.27
N SER A 138 -6.88 4.58 3.16
CA SER A 138 -6.95 3.12 2.99
C SER A 138 -5.58 2.41 2.96
N VAL A 139 -4.52 3.12 2.58
CA VAL A 139 -3.16 2.58 2.44
C VAL A 139 -2.36 2.71 3.73
N HIS A 140 -2.48 3.83 4.44
CA HIS A 140 -1.59 4.17 5.56
C HIS A 140 -2.23 3.98 6.93
N GLY A 141 -3.56 3.93 7.03
CA GLY A 141 -4.27 3.74 8.30
C GLY A 141 -5.35 4.81 8.53
N ASP A 142 -5.81 4.94 9.77
CA ASP A 142 -6.84 5.92 10.09
C ASP A 142 -6.42 7.38 9.81
N TRP A 143 -7.37 8.31 9.96
CA TRP A 143 -7.19 9.74 9.67
C TRP A 143 -6.01 10.38 10.42
N THR A 144 -5.77 9.96 11.66
CA THR A 144 -4.70 10.48 12.50
C THR A 144 -3.35 9.99 11.99
N ILE A 145 -3.25 8.68 11.73
CA ILE A 145 -2.04 8.05 11.18
C ILE A 145 -1.71 8.64 9.80
N MET A 146 -2.72 8.87 8.97
CA MET A 146 -2.56 9.45 7.66
C MET A 146 -1.99 10.88 7.72
N GLN A 147 -2.55 11.71 8.59
CA GLN A 147 -2.06 13.08 8.77
C GLN A 147 -0.60 13.08 9.25
N ASP A 148 -0.27 12.23 10.24
CA ASP A 148 1.09 12.09 10.76
C ASP A 148 2.07 11.57 9.70
N TYR A 149 1.65 10.64 8.84
CA TYR A 149 2.45 10.17 7.71
C TYR A 149 2.79 11.31 6.75
N PHE A 150 1.81 12.12 6.33
CA PHE A 150 2.09 13.25 5.43
C PHE A 150 3.05 14.23 6.07
N ILE A 151 2.83 14.61 7.34
CA ILE A 151 3.73 15.50 8.08
C ILE A 151 5.15 14.93 8.11
N ALA A 152 5.30 13.65 8.46
CA ALA A 152 6.59 12.99 8.58
C ALA A 152 7.33 12.91 7.23
N GLN A 153 6.64 12.54 6.15
CA GLN A 153 7.28 12.46 4.83
C GLN A 153 7.63 13.86 4.29
N ILE A 154 6.76 14.85 4.47
CA ILE A 154 7.04 16.25 4.10
C ILE A 154 8.27 16.76 4.84
N GLN A 155 8.35 16.54 6.16
CA GLN A 155 9.51 16.93 6.97
C GLN A 155 10.80 16.27 6.45
N LYS A 156 10.73 14.99 6.06
CA LYS A 156 11.87 14.26 5.48
C LYS A 156 12.36 14.92 4.19
N TYR A 157 11.45 15.22 3.26
CA TYR A 157 11.76 15.93 2.00
C TYR A 157 12.38 17.32 2.25
N MET A 158 11.85 18.08 3.22
CA MET A 158 12.34 19.44 3.53
C MET A 158 13.77 19.46 4.06
N ASN A 159 14.15 18.46 4.87
CA ASN A 159 15.47 18.34 5.51
C ASN A 159 16.57 17.86 4.56
N GLY A 160 16.33 17.82 3.25
CA GLY A 160 17.33 17.41 2.25
C GLY A 160 17.62 15.91 2.23
N SER A 161 16.85 15.11 2.98
CA SER A 161 16.79 13.67 2.79
C SER A 161 15.90 13.43 1.57
N THR A 162 16.48 13.22 0.38
CA THR A 162 15.72 12.71 -0.76
C THR A 162 15.03 11.42 -0.31
N PRO A 163 13.70 11.37 -0.30
CA PRO A 163 12.99 10.13 -0.13
C PRO A 163 13.25 9.32 -1.38
N ASN A 164 13.84 8.17 -1.15
CA ASN A 164 13.55 7.02 -1.97
C ASN A 164 12.02 6.94 -2.15
N PRO A 165 11.52 6.54 -3.33
CA PRO A 165 10.09 6.30 -3.56
C PRO A 165 9.51 5.59 -2.34
N ALA A 166 8.40 6.11 -1.81
CA ALA A 166 7.69 5.73 -0.59
C ALA A 166 8.37 4.62 0.24
N PRO A 167 8.73 4.82 1.53
CA PRO A 167 9.34 3.74 2.30
C PRO A 167 8.43 2.50 2.24
N LYS A 168 8.87 1.47 1.51
CA LYS A 168 8.45 0.10 1.79
C LYS A 168 8.56 -0.07 3.30
N PRO A 169 7.59 -0.71 3.96
CA PRO A 169 7.58 -0.85 5.42
C PRO A 169 9.00 -1.05 5.93
N GLN A 170 9.56 0.00 6.54
CA GLN A 170 10.90 -0.05 7.09
C GLN A 170 10.73 -0.55 8.52
N PRO A 171 11.36 -1.67 8.86
CA PRO A 171 11.02 -2.45 10.01
C PRO A 171 11.56 -1.83 11.28
N THR A 172 10.79 -2.07 12.33
CA THR A 172 11.31 -2.16 13.68
C THR A 172 12.28 -3.37 13.75
N GLY A 173 13.56 -3.14 13.43
CA GLY A 173 14.73 -3.91 13.90
C GLY A 173 15.04 -5.27 13.25
N ASN A 174 16.29 -5.46 12.80
CA ASN A 174 17.06 -6.72 12.69
C ASN A 174 16.42 -7.96 12.03
N LYS A 175 15.39 -7.83 11.17
CA LYS A 175 14.76 -9.01 10.54
C LYS A 175 15.59 -9.47 9.33
N ASN A 176 15.73 -10.78 9.15
CA ASN A 176 16.37 -11.34 7.95
C ASN A 176 15.37 -11.36 6.79
N GLY A 177 15.86 -11.32 5.57
CA GLY A 177 15.08 -11.53 4.36
C GLY A 177 15.94 -12.19 3.29
N ILE A 178 15.31 -12.49 2.15
CA ILE A 178 15.99 -13.06 0.99
C ILE A 178 15.79 -12.14 -0.21
N ALA A 179 16.90 -11.82 -0.87
CA ALA A 179 16.96 -11.02 -2.08
C ALA A 179 17.31 -11.91 -3.26
N ILE A 180 16.61 -11.71 -4.38
CA ILE A 180 16.95 -12.29 -5.69
C ILE A 180 17.19 -11.12 -6.62
N ASP A 181 18.44 -10.87 -7.01
CA ASP A 181 18.80 -9.66 -7.73
C ASP A 181 19.05 -9.92 -9.22
N ASN A 182 18.71 -8.94 -10.06
CA ASN A 182 19.03 -8.94 -11.49
C ASN A 182 18.55 -10.18 -12.25
N VAL A 183 17.28 -10.55 -12.07
CA VAL A 183 16.64 -11.65 -12.79
C VAL A 183 15.69 -11.14 -13.86
N THR A 184 15.32 -11.99 -14.82
CA THR A 184 14.31 -11.63 -15.82
C THR A 184 12.93 -11.48 -15.18
N LYS A 185 12.01 -10.80 -15.87
CA LYS A 185 10.62 -10.65 -15.42
C LYS A 185 9.94 -12.01 -15.18
N ASP A 186 10.14 -12.96 -16.08
CA ASP A 186 9.55 -14.30 -15.99
C ASP A 186 10.07 -15.06 -14.76
N GLN A 187 11.39 -15.02 -14.54
CA GLN A 187 12.02 -15.57 -13.34
C GLN A 187 11.48 -14.92 -12.06
N ALA A 188 11.36 -13.60 -12.05
CA ALA A 188 10.84 -12.86 -10.90
C ALA A 188 9.40 -13.24 -10.57
N VAL A 189 8.52 -13.32 -11.59
CA VAL A 189 7.12 -13.73 -11.41
C VAL A 189 7.02 -15.16 -10.86
N LYS A 190 7.78 -16.10 -11.42
CA LYS A 190 7.80 -17.50 -10.96
C LYS A 190 8.29 -17.61 -9.51
N MET A 191 9.35 -16.89 -9.16
CA MET A 191 9.88 -16.90 -7.79
C MET A 191 8.91 -16.29 -6.80
N VAL A 192 8.29 -15.13 -7.11
CA VAL A 192 7.26 -14.54 -6.23
C VAL A 192 6.13 -15.53 -5.98
N GLN A 193 5.59 -16.15 -7.04
CA GLN A 193 4.49 -17.11 -6.90
C GLN A 193 4.87 -18.33 -6.06
N ARG A 194 6.00 -18.97 -6.39
CA ARG A 194 6.45 -20.18 -5.67
C ARG A 194 6.78 -19.89 -4.22
N THR A 195 7.44 -18.77 -3.95
CA THR A 195 7.78 -18.36 -2.58
C THR A 195 6.53 -18.06 -1.77
N GLN A 196 5.59 -17.27 -2.32
CA GLN A 196 4.34 -16.94 -1.64
C GLN A 196 3.56 -18.21 -1.27
N THR A 197 3.48 -19.20 -2.16
CA THR A 197 2.78 -20.46 -1.87
C THR A 197 3.55 -21.34 -0.86
N ASN A 198 4.85 -21.53 -1.05
CA ASN A 198 5.62 -22.50 -0.25
C ASN A 198 5.96 -21.99 1.16
N TYR A 199 6.10 -20.67 1.33
CA TYR A 199 6.58 -20.07 2.57
C TYR A 199 5.57 -19.19 3.31
N ALA A 200 4.30 -19.14 2.89
CA ALA A 200 3.25 -18.35 3.55
C ALA A 200 3.26 -18.48 5.09
N TRP A 201 3.34 -19.69 5.62
CA TRP A 201 3.38 -19.92 7.08
C TRP A 201 4.63 -19.35 7.75
N THR A 202 5.77 -19.45 7.08
CA THR A 202 7.06 -18.94 7.59
C THR A 202 7.13 -17.43 7.50
N THR A 203 6.61 -16.83 6.43
CA THR A 203 6.63 -15.38 6.25
C THR A 203 5.61 -14.65 7.14
N LEU A 204 4.57 -15.33 7.62
CA LEU A 204 3.45 -14.73 8.34
C LEU A 204 3.37 -15.09 9.84
N ARG A 205 4.47 -15.52 10.47
CA ARG A 205 4.44 -16.08 11.84
C ARG A 205 3.86 -15.16 12.93
N GLU A 206 3.95 -13.83 12.82
CA GLU A 206 3.35 -12.93 13.83
C GLU A 206 1.86 -12.66 13.51
N GLN A 207 1.53 -12.53 12.23
CA GLN A 207 0.16 -12.33 11.70
C GLN A 207 -0.73 -13.57 11.76
N VAL A 208 -0.15 -14.78 11.76
CA VAL A 208 -0.86 -16.06 11.68
C VAL A 208 -0.38 -16.99 12.80
N LYS A 209 -1.26 -17.27 13.77
CA LYS A 209 -0.95 -18.07 14.96
C LYS A 209 -1.87 -19.28 15.06
N ALA A 210 -1.29 -20.47 15.16
CA ALA A 210 -2.02 -21.68 15.48
C ALA A 210 -2.09 -21.87 17.01
N VAL A 211 -3.30 -21.94 17.55
CA VAL A 211 -3.56 -22.16 18.98
C VAL A 211 -4.12 -23.56 19.17
N LYS A 212 -3.40 -24.42 19.89
CA LYS A 212 -3.85 -25.78 20.21
C LYS A 212 -4.95 -25.74 21.28
N GLN A 213 -6.00 -26.51 21.08
CA GLN A 213 -7.14 -26.66 21.98
C GLN A 213 -6.98 -27.95 22.81
N ASN A 214 -7.75 -28.05 23.90
CA ASN A 214 -7.65 -29.18 24.85
C ASN A 214 -8.02 -30.54 24.21
N ASP A 215 -8.83 -30.52 23.15
CA ASP A 215 -9.23 -31.71 22.37
C ASP A 215 -8.20 -32.11 21.30
N GLY A 216 -7.03 -31.44 21.26
CA GLY A 216 -5.97 -31.69 20.29
C GLY A 216 -6.17 -31.03 18.93
N ARG A 217 -7.27 -30.30 18.70
CA ARG A 217 -7.50 -29.49 17.49
C ARG A 217 -6.83 -28.13 17.60
N TYR A 218 -6.86 -27.36 16.52
CA TYR A 218 -6.25 -26.04 16.44
C TYR A 218 -7.26 -24.98 15.99
N THR A 219 -7.10 -23.78 16.53
CA THR A 219 -7.67 -22.56 15.96
C THR A 219 -6.55 -21.74 15.35
N LEU A 220 -6.66 -21.45 14.05
CA LEU A 220 -5.79 -20.48 13.40
C LEU A 220 -6.35 -19.09 13.64
N VAL A 221 -5.53 -18.18 14.16
CA VAL A 221 -5.86 -16.77 14.32
C VAL A 221 -5.04 -15.99 13.31
N ILE A 222 -5.72 -15.31 12.40
CA ILE A 222 -5.12 -14.53 11.31
C ILE A 222 -5.50 -13.06 11.51
N LYS A 223 -4.54 -12.16 11.42
CA LYS A 223 -4.75 -10.71 11.52
C LYS A 223 -4.37 -10.03 10.22
N THR A 224 -5.30 -9.29 9.61
CA THR A 224 -5.04 -8.51 8.38
C THR A 224 -5.62 -7.10 8.48
N GLY A 225 -4.92 -6.11 7.92
CA GLY A 225 -5.45 -4.76 7.73
C GLY A 225 -6.17 -4.56 6.38
N ASN A 226 -6.16 -5.56 5.49
CA ASN A 226 -6.64 -5.42 4.11
C ASN A 226 -8.12 -5.83 3.98
N LYS A 227 -9.03 -4.97 4.45
CA LYS A 227 -10.48 -5.23 4.48
C LYS A 227 -11.07 -5.58 3.12
N ALA A 228 -10.72 -4.82 2.08
CA ALA A 228 -11.28 -4.99 0.73
C ALA A 228 -10.94 -6.37 0.11
N ARG A 229 -9.77 -6.94 0.42
CA ARG A 229 -9.40 -8.29 -0.02
C ARG A 229 -9.90 -9.37 0.92
N CYS A 230 -10.07 -9.08 2.20
CA CYS A 230 -10.52 -10.02 3.22
C CYS A 230 -11.87 -10.66 2.86
N ASP A 231 -12.91 -9.87 2.60
CA ASP A 231 -14.28 -10.40 2.44
C ASP A 231 -14.40 -11.34 1.22
N LYS A 232 -13.85 -10.93 0.07
CA LYS A 232 -13.82 -11.75 -1.15
C LYS A 232 -13.01 -13.03 -0.95
N SER A 233 -11.87 -12.93 -0.27
CA SER A 233 -10.98 -14.08 -0.06
C SER A 233 -11.56 -15.05 0.96
N VAL A 234 -12.26 -14.57 2.00
CA VAL A 234 -12.95 -15.42 2.99
C VAL A 234 -14.10 -16.18 2.34
N LEU A 235 -14.91 -15.52 1.52
CA LEU A 235 -15.99 -16.18 0.77
C LEU A 235 -15.45 -17.26 -0.18
N ARG A 236 -14.38 -16.93 -0.92
CA ARG A 236 -13.72 -17.89 -1.81
C ARG A 236 -13.17 -19.08 -1.02
N LEU A 237 -12.45 -18.83 0.07
CA LEU A 237 -11.90 -19.89 0.93
C LEU A 237 -13.01 -20.80 1.45
N LYS A 238 -14.13 -20.24 1.94
CA LYS A 238 -15.28 -21.04 2.39
C LYS A 238 -15.77 -21.96 1.27
N GLN A 239 -15.94 -21.44 0.06
CA GLN A 239 -16.41 -22.21 -1.08
C GLN A 239 -15.40 -23.32 -1.46
N GLU A 240 -14.11 -22.99 -1.55
CA GLU A 240 -13.03 -23.94 -1.83
C GLU A 240 -12.98 -25.06 -0.78
N LEU A 241 -13.07 -24.73 0.51
CA LEU A 241 -13.05 -25.73 1.58
C LEU A 241 -14.28 -26.63 1.56
N LYS A 242 -15.46 -26.12 1.19
CA LYS A 242 -16.64 -26.97 0.99
C LYS A 242 -16.46 -27.96 -0.15
N SER A 243 -15.85 -27.52 -1.25
CA SER A 243 -15.65 -28.35 -2.44
C SER A 243 -14.54 -29.38 -2.26
N TYR A 244 -13.40 -28.99 -1.69
CA TYR A 244 -12.17 -29.78 -1.67
C TYR A 244 -11.83 -30.35 -0.30
N TYR A 245 -12.58 -29.98 0.74
CA TYR A 245 -12.41 -30.48 2.10
C TYR A 245 -13.75 -30.55 2.86
N PRO A 246 -14.76 -31.29 2.34
CA PRO A 246 -16.16 -31.23 2.80
C PRO A 246 -16.38 -31.65 4.26
N GLY A 247 -15.43 -32.38 4.87
CA GLY A 247 -15.45 -32.69 6.30
C GLY A 247 -15.21 -31.47 7.21
N TYR A 248 -14.78 -30.34 6.64
CA TYR A 248 -14.61 -29.08 7.36
C TYR A 248 -15.79 -28.15 7.13
N MET A 249 -16.42 -27.79 8.24
CA MET A 249 -17.57 -26.92 8.28
C MET A 249 -17.19 -25.47 7.92
N GLN A 250 -17.83 -24.89 6.90
CA GLN A 250 -17.57 -23.50 6.48
C GLN A 250 -17.80 -22.48 7.61
N GLN A 251 -18.72 -22.77 8.53
CA GLN A 251 -18.99 -21.96 9.72
C GLN A 251 -17.82 -21.93 10.72
N ASN A 252 -16.82 -22.80 10.57
CA ASN A 252 -15.60 -22.73 11.37
C ASN A 252 -14.67 -21.58 10.92
N ILE A 253 -14.90 -20.99 9.74
CA ILE A 253 -14.22 -19.75 9.31
C ILE A 253 -15.06 -18.55 9.75
N VAL A 254 -14.59 -17.84 10.76
CA VAL A 254 -15.30 -16.72 11.38
C VAL A 254 -14.48 -15.45 11.39
N THR A 255 -15.17 -14.31 11.35
CA THR A 255 -14.57 -12.98 11.47
C THR A 255 -15.16 -12.30 12.71
N PRO A 256 -14.69 -12.67 13.93
CA PRO A 256 -15.33 -12.26 15.19
C PRO A 256 -15.27 -10.74 15.43
N ASP A 257 -14.30 -10.07 14.84
CA ASP A 257 -14.01 -8.66 15.09
C ASP A 257 -14.70 -7.70 14.11
N GLY A 258 -15.44 -8.20 13.12
CA GLY A 258 -16.24 -7.38 12.19
C GLY A 258 -15.45 -6.22 11.56
N ASP A 259 -16.03 -5.02 11.59
CA ASP A 259 -15.56 -3.79 10.93
C ASP A 259 -14.40 -3.06 11.64
N LYS A 260 -13.45 -3.81 12.22
CA LYS A 260 -12.25 -3.21 12.83
C LYS A 260 -11.16 -2.93 11.78
N PRO A 261 -10.28 -1.91 12.01
CA PRO A 261 -9.15 -1.59 11.14
C PRO A 261 -8.16 -2.76 10.94
N THR A 262 -8.04 -3.62 11.94
CA THR A 262 -7.38 -4.93 11.82
C THR A 262 -8.44 -6.00 12.02
N ILE A 263 -8.66 -6.79 10.99
CA ILE A 263 -9.62 -7.87 10.96
C ILE A 263 -8.95 -9.12 11.53
N ARG A 264 -9.60 -9.71 12.52
CA ARG A 264 -9.28 -11.04 13.02
C ARG A 264 -10.15 -12.05 12.30
N ILE A 265 -9.50 -13.05 11.74
CA ILE A 265 -10.14 -14.21 11.10
C ILE A 265 -9.71 -15.42 11.90
N GLU A 266 -10.66 -16.30 12.21
CA GLU A 266 -10.38 -17.56 12.87
C GLU A 266 -10.81 -18.73 12.00
N ALA A 267 -9.89 -19.66 11.77
CA ALA A 267 -10.20 -20.99 11.27
C ALA A 267 -10.18 -21.96 12.44
N ARG A 268 -11.36 -22.28 12.97
CA ARG A 268 -11.55 -23.08 14.19
C ARG A 268 -11.57 -24.59 13.88
N ASN A 269 -11.42 -25.42 14.90
CA ASN A 269 -11.61 -26.88 14.85
C ASN A 269 -10.75 -27.60 13.80
N MET A 270 -9.53 -27.13 13.56
CA MET A 270 -8.66 -27.73 12.55
C MET A 270 -7.94 -28.97 13.12
N PRO A 271 -7.93 -30.12 12.42
CA PRO A 271 -7.14 -31.27 12.85
C PRO A 271 -5.64 -30.99 12.67
N ALA A 272 -4.77 -31.66 13.44
CA ALA A 272 -3.32 -31.54 13.28
C ALA A 272 -2.86 -31.88 11.84
N SER A 273 -3.57 -32.79 11.17
CA SER A 273 -3.33 -33.16 9.78
C SER A 273 -3.55 -32.01 8.79
N ALA A 274 -4.23 -30.92 9.18
CA ALA A 274 -4.49 -29.77 8.32
C ALA A 274 -3.22 -28.99 7.94
N PHE A 275 -2.12 -29.14 8.67
CA PHE A 275 -0.87 -28.39 8.46
C PHE A 275 0.25 -29.16 7.74
N THR A 276 -0.04 -30.32 7.16
CA THR A 276 0.99 -31.27 6.69
C THR A 276 1.59 -30.96 5.30
N GLY A 277 1.34 -29.80 4.71
CA GLY A 277 2.00 -29.40 3.45
C GLY A 277 1.39 -29.98 2.16
N LYS A 278 0.52 -31.00 2.27
CA LYS A 278 0.13 -31.86 1.14
C LYS A 278 -1.37 -32.12 1.02
N ASN A 279 -2.18 -31.56 1.91
CA ASN A 279 -3.64 -31.73 1.87
C ASN A 279 -4.30 -30.52 1.17
N PRO A 280 -5.49 -30.68 0.55
CA PRO A 280 -6.18 -29.59 -0.12
C PRO A 280 -6.44 -28.37 0.77
N PHE A 281 -6.71 -28.59 2.06
CA PHE A 281 -6.94 -27.52 3.02
C PHE A 281 -5.73 -26.58 3.14
N ASP A 282 -4.53 -27.13 3.27
CA ASP A 282 -3.28 -26.36 3.39
C ASP A 282 -3.01 -25.52 2.12
N VAL A 283 -3.24 -26.11 0.93
CA VAL A 283 -3.09 -25.40 -0.35
C VAL A 283 -4.04 -24.21 -0.43
N HIS A 284 -5.34 -24.43 -0.13
CA HIS A 284 -6.35 -23.37 -0.17
C HIS A 284 -6.10 -22.30 0.90
N MET A 285 -5.66 -22.71 2.09
CA MET A 285 -5.31 -21.77 3.16
C MET A 285 -4.10 -20.91 2.79
N ARG A 286 -3.03 -21.49 2.23
CA ARG A 286 -1.86 -20.72 1.75
C ARG A 286 -2.24 -19.74 0.64
N ASN A 287 -3.10 -20.15 -0.29
CA ASN A 287 -3.62 -19.25 -1.33
C ASN A 287 -4.47 -18.13 -0.73
N PHE A 288 -5.29 -18.42 0.26
CA PHE A 288 -6.02 -17.39 1.00
C PHE A 288 -5.07 -16.39 1.67
N LEU A 289 -4.08 -16.88 2.43
CA LEU A 289 -3.08 -16.03 3.10
C LEU A 289 -2.30 -15.16 2.11
N LYS A 290 -1.97 -15.70 0.93
CA LYS A 290 -1.33 -14.96 -0.15
C LYS A 290 -2.12 -13.70 -0.52
N ASP A 291 -3.42 -13.83 -0.70
CA ASP A 291 -4.25 -12.73 -1.18
C ASP A 291 -4.42 -11.61 -0.16
N ILE A 292 -4.46 -11.97 1.13
CA ILE A 292 -4.77 -11.02 2.20
C ILE A 292 -3.54 -10.48 2.95
N LEU A 293 -2.36 -11.09 2.79
CA LEU A 293 -1.18 -10.74 3.60
C LEU A 293 0.15 -10.64 2.84
N LEU A 294 0.36 -11.35 1.71
CA LEU A 294 1.71 -11.48 1.13
C LEU A 294 2.08 -10.43 0.08
N ASP A 295 1.12 -9.67 -0.44
CA ASP A 295 1.31 -8.69 -1.53
C ASP A 295 2.30 -7.54 -1.20
N GLY A 296 2.62 -7.33 0.08
CA GLY A 296 3.65 -6.37 0.53
C GLY A 296 4.91 -7.00 1.14
N GLN A 297 4.92 -8.33 1.29
CA GLN A 297 5.98 -9.07 1.96
C GLN A 297 6.88 -9.80 0.96
N THR A 298 6.28 -10.43 -0.05
CA THR A 298 7.02 -11.06 -1.15
C THR A 298 6.61 -10.43 -2.47
N TYR A 299 7.52 -9.70 -3.11
CA TYR A 299 7.24 -8.94 -4.32
C TYR A 299 8.45 -8.88 -5.25
N ALA A 300 8.20 -8.53 -6.50
CA ALA A 300 9.22 -8.24 -7.51
C ALA A 300 9.10 -6.78 -7.96
N GLU A 301 10.23 -6.14 -8.23
CA GLU A 301 10.30 -4.77 -8.74
C GLU A 301 11.30 -4.67 -9.89
N ALA A 302 11.02 -3.79 -10.86
CA ALA A 302 11.99 -3.50 -11.90
C ALA A 302 13.13 -2.64 -11.33
N ASN A 303 14.37 -2.91 -11.74
CA ASN A 303 15.54 -2.13 -11.36
C ASN A 303 16.06 -1.29 -12.54
N SER A 304 17.04 -0.42 -12.26
CA SER A 304 17.61 0.51 -13.25
C SER A 304 18.35 -0.17 -14.40
N TYR A 305 18.63 -1.47 -14.30
CA TYR A 305 19.32 -2.26 -15.32
C TYR A 305 18.36 -2.93 -16.32
N GLY A 306 17.06 -2.64 -16.25
CA GLY A 306 16.04 -3.32 -17.08
C GLY A 306 15.77 -4.76 -16.66
N THR A 307 16.21 -5.14 -15.47
CA THR A 307 15.97 -6.46 -14.85
C THR A 307 15.08 -6.32 -13.62
N TYR A 308 14.83 -7.41 -12.90
CA TYR A 308 13.95 -7.43 -11.74
C TYR A 308 14.68 -7.90 -10.49
N ASP A 309 14.31 -7.28 -9.37
CA ASP A 309 14.72 -7.65 -8.03
C ASP A 309 13.51 -8.24 -7.29
N VAL A 310 13.66 -9.44 -6.73
CA VAL A 310 12.66 -10.03 -5.82
C VAL A 310 13.10 -9.80 -4.39
N ARG A 311 12.15 -9.42 -3.55
CA ARG A 311 12.34 -9.27 -2.11
C ARG A 311 11.35 -10.17 -1.42
N ILE A 312 11.89 -11.08 -0.62
CA ILE A 312 11.15 -12.03 0.19
C ILE A 312 11.37 -11.59 1.63
N LYS A 313 10.39 -10.85 2.15
CA LYS A 313 10.32 -10.35 3.51
C LYS A 313 9.22 -11.12 4.23
N GLY A 314 9.34 -11.23 5.55
CA GLY A 314 8.41 -11.99 6.36
C GLY A 314 8.78 -11.90 7.83
N GLU A 315 7.77 -11.87 8.68
CA GLU A 315 7.92 -11.68 10.12
C GLU A 315 8.62 -12.86 10.80
N GLY A 316 8.67 -14.04 10.16
CA GLY A 316 9.31 -15.25 10.69
C GLY A 316 10.74 -15.52 10.23
N PHE A 317 11.37 -14.63 9.46
CA PHE A 317 12.79 -14.76 9.09
C PHE A 317 13.70 -14.27 10.23
N ASN A 318 13.78 -15.08 11.28
CA ASN A 318 14.77 -14.95 12.36
C ASN A 318 16.13 -15.56 11.96
N ASP A 319 17.12 -15.50 12.84
CA ASP A 319 18.49 -15.98 12.57
C ASP A 319 18.59 -17.51 12.39
N HIS A 320 17.58 -18.27 12.80
CA HIS A 320 17.51 -19.72 12.61
C HIS A 320 16.86 -20.11 11.27
N ASP A 321 15.68 -19.53 10.98
CA ASP A 321 14.85 -19.97 9.84
C ASP A 321 15.32 -19.36 8.50
N ALA A 322 15.86 -18.14 8.52
CA ALA A 322 16.25 -17.47 7.28
C ALA A 322 17.40 -18.18 6.51
N PRO A 323 18.46 -18.70 7.15
CA PRO A 323 19.48 -19.48 6.46
C PRO A 323 18.96 -20.80 5.84
N ILE A 324 17.96 -21.43 6.47
CA ILE A 324 17.34 -22.66 5.96
C ILE A 324 16.54 -22.33 4.70
N VAL A 325 15.65 -21.34 4.79
CA VAL A 325 14.78 -20.93 3.68
C VAL A 325 15.59 -20.32 2.52
N LEU A 326 16.73 -19.67 2.80
CA LEU A 326 17.66 -19.20 1.78
C LEU A 326 18.19 -20.36 0.92
N LYS A 327 18.63 -21.46 1.54
CA LYS A 327 19.11 -22.64 0.81
C LYS A 327 18.00 -23.26 -0.04
N GLU A 328 16.79 -23.36 0.51
CA GLU A 328 15.67 -23.92 -0.23
C GLU A 328 15.24 -23.03 -1.42
N ILE A 329 15.28 -21.70 -1.26
CA ILE A 329 15.01 -20.76 -2.37
C ILE A 329 16.13 -20.79 -3.42
N GLN A 330 17.39 -21.00 -3.01
CA GLN A 330 18.49 -21.23 -3.94
C GLN A 330 18.25 -22.48 -4.78
N GLU A 331 17.82 -23.59 -4.18
CA GLU A 331 17.46 -24.81 -4.92
C GLU A 331 16.22 -24.60 -5.81
N MET A 332 15.21 -23.87 -5.32
CA MET A 332 14.03 -23.51 -6.10
C MET A 332 14.37 -22.68 -7.34
N GLY A 333 15.33 -21.76 -7.22
CA GLY A 333 15.83 -20.95 -8.33
C GLY A 333 16.51 -21.77 -9.42
N LYS A 334 17.18 -22.87 -9.06
CA LYS A 334 17.84 -23.78 -10.01
C LYS A 334 16.88 -24.62 -10.84
N ALA A 335 15.60 -24.69 -10.47
CA ALA A 335 14.62 -25.49 -11.20
C ALA A 335 14.67 -25.17 -12.70
N LYS A 336 14.58 -26.19 -13.56
CA LYS A 336 14.79 -26.07 -15.02
C LYS A 336 13.92 -25.00 -15.68
N ASP A 337 12.71 -24.78 -15.17
CA ASP A 337 11.77 -23.79 -15.67
C ASP A 337 11.98 -22.37 -15.11
N VAL A 338 12.89 -22.21 -14.14
CA VAL A 338 13.28 -20.92 -13.54
C VAL A 338 14.70 -20.53 -13.98
N GLY A 339 15.69 -21.40 -13.74
CA GLY A 339 17.05 -21.24 -14.26
C GLY A 339 17.81 -20.03 -13.69
N ILE A 340 17.63 -19.69 -12.42
CA ILE A 340 18.38 -18.62 -11.74
C ILE A 340 19.69 -19.19 -11.19
N ASN A 341 20.80 -18.51 -11.46
CA ASN A 341 22.07 -18.81 -10.80
C ASN A 341 21.98 -18.44 -9.30
N PRO A 342 22.25 -19.37 -8.37
CA PRO A 342 22.18 -19.12 -6.92
C PRO A 342 22.99 -17.92 -6.42
N ALA A 343 24.02 -17.49 -7.15
CA ALA A 343 24.78 -16.28 -6.81
C ALA A 343 23.92 -15.00 -6.77
N HIS A 344 22.77 -15.00 -7.46
CA HIS A 344 21.80 -13.90 -7.44
C HIS A 344 20.88 -13.94 -6.22
N ILE A 345 20.89 -15.04 -5.45
CA ILE A 345 19.99 -15.30 -4.33
C ILE A 345 20.77 -15.23 -3.02
N LYS A 346 20.53 -14.19 -2.22
CA LYS A 346 21.28 -13.91 -0.98
C LYS A 346 20.38 -13.53 0.17
N GLY A 347 20.84 -13.82 1.39
CA GLY A 347 20.25 -13.27 2.60
C GLY A 347 20.57 -11.78 2.72
N PHE A 348 19.65 -11.02 3.31
CA PHE A 348 19.90 -9.63 3.70
C PHE A 348 19.21 -9.32 5.03
N LYS A 349 19.62 -8.24 5.69
CA LYS A 349 18.92 -7.66 6.84
C LYS A 349 18.08 -6.49 6.34
N TYR A 350 16.85 -6.35 6.84
CA TYR A 350 16.03 -5.17 6.58
C TYR A 350 15.53 -4.53 7.85
#